data_AF-A0A8S4G3F3-F1
#
_entry.id   AF-A0A8S4G3F3-F1
#
_cell.length_a   1.000
_cell.length_b   1.000
_cell.length_c   1.000
_cell.angle_alpha   90.00
_cell.angle_beta   90.00
_cell.angle_gamma   90.00
#
_symmetry.space_group_name_H-M   'P 1'
#
loop_
_entity.id
_entity.type
_entity.pdbx_description
1 polymer ?
#
loop_
_entity_poly.entity_id
_entity_poly.type
_entity_poly.pdbx_seq_one_letter_code
_entity_poly.pdbx_strand_id
1 'polypeptide(L)'
;MPKALKSDARKVILDVYAFMQEEKRNKAPLIPFEKLEERVAAATGVSDRLVRKIVKEMKHAEETGEKISTPGKKRNKNRTKGRIEVDDFDLGVIR
;
A
#
# COMPACT_ATOMS: atom_id res chain seq x y z
N MET A 1 -1.49 -25.91 -4.38
CA MET A 1 -0.48 -25.74 -3.31
C MET A 1 -0.78 -24.47 -2.53
N PRO A 2 -0.64 -24.45 -1.20
CA PRO A 2 -0.86 -23.23 -0.41
C PRO A 2 0.15 -22.15 -0.84
N LYS A 3 -0.31 -20.90 -0.93
CA LYS A 3 0.57 -19.76 -1.25
C LYS A 3 1.64 -19.65 -0.16
N ALA A 4 2.92 -19.68 -0.55
CA ALA A 4 4.02 -19.52 0.39
C ALA A 4 4.08 -18.06 0.88
N LEU A 5 3.71 -17.86 2.15
CA LEU A 5 3.85 -16.58 2.83
C LEU A 5 5.24 -16.46 3.46
N LYS A 6 5.84 -15.27 3.30
CA LYS A 6 7.11 -14.90 3.97
C LYS A 6 6.90 -14.77 5.49
N SER A 7 7.98 -14.86 6.25
CA SER A 7 8.00 -14.73 7.72
C SER A 7 7.25 -13.50 8.22
N ASP A 8 7.49 -12.34 7.60
CA ASP A 8 6.95 -11.07 8.07
C ASP A 8 5.43 -11.03 7.94
N ALA A 9 4.92 -11.55 6.83
CA ALA A 9 3.47 -11.67 6.63
C ALA A 9 2.84 -12.63 7.64
N ARG A 10 3.53 -13.72 8.01
CA ARG A 10 3.05 -14.66 9.05
C ARG A 10 3.00 -13.99 10.42
N LYS A 11 4.02 -13.18 10.75
CA LYS A 11 4.05 -12.41 12.00
C LYS A 11 2.86 -11.46 12.10
N VAL A 12 2.62 -10.66 11.04
CA VAL A 12 1.47 -9.74 11.00
C VAL A 12 0.14 -10.49 11.17
N ILE A 13 -0.02 -11.67 10.54
CA ILE A 13 -1.24 -12.48 10.70
C ILE A 13 -1.42 -12.96 12.15
N LEU A 14 -0.34 -13.37 12.82
CA LEU A 14 -0.37 -13.77 14.22
C LEU A 14 -0.71 -12.60 15.15
N ASP A 15 -0.14 -11.43 14.90
CA ASP A 15 -0.41 -10.22 15.69
C ASP A 15 -1.89 -9.82 15.59
N VAL A 16 -2.46 -9.84 14.37
CA VAL A 16 -3.89 -9.57 14.14
C VAL A 16 -4.77 -10.61 14.84
N TYR A 17 -4.39 -11.88 14.79
CA TYR A 17 -5.13 -12.95 15.45
C TYR A 17 -5.13 -12.76 16.98
N ALA A 18 -3.99 -12.41 17.57
CA ALA A 18 -3.87 -12.14 19.00
C ALA A 18 -4.77 -10.97 19.41
N PHE A 19 -4.75 -9.86 18.66
CA PHE A 19 -5.62 -8.71 18.90
C PHE A 19 -7.10 -9.08 18.89
N MET A 20 -7.55 -9.85 17.90
CA MET A 20 -8.94 -10.32 17.83
C MET A 20 -9.30 -11.31 18.95
N GLN A 21 -8.34 -12.11 19.41
CA GLN A 21 -8.53 -13.01 20.54
C GLN A 21 -8.76 -12.23 21.84
N GLU A 22 -8.07 -11.11 22.03
CA GLU A 22 -8.29 -10.20 23.16
C GLU A 22 -9.67 -9.53 23.09
N GLU A 23 -10.08 -9.02 21.93
CA GLU A 23 -11.44 -8.50 21.74
C GLU A 23 -12.51 -9.55 22.05
N LYS A 24 -12.30 -10.81 21.62
CA LYS A 24 -13.18 -11.93 21.93
C LYS A 24 -13.26 -12.21 23.44
N ARG A 25 -12.13 -12.14 24.16
CA ARG A 25 -12.09 -12.32 25.62
C ARG A 25 -12.85 -11.20 26.34
N ASN A 26 -12.68 -9.96 25.87
CA ASN A 26 -13.34 -8.79 26.45
C ASN A 26 -14.81 -8.64 26.05
N LYS A 27 -15.29 -9.39 25.05
CA LYS A 27 -16.63 -9.29 24.44
C LYS A 27 -16.99 -7.89 23.95
N ALA A 28 -15.98 -7.05 23.77
CA ALA A 28 -16.11 -5.66 23.41
C ALA A 28 -14.89 -5.25 22.58
N PRO A 29 -15.08 -4.31 21.63
CA PRO A 29 -13.96 -3.78 20.87
C PRO A 29 -13.00 -3.01 21.79
N LEU A 30 -11.70 -3.30 21.68
CA LEU A 30 -10.65 -2.57 22.41
C LEU A 30 -10.56 -1.11 21.94
N ILE A 31 -10.78 -0.90 20.65
CA ILE A 31 -10.83 0.41 19.99
C ILE A 31 -12.16 0.52 19.24
N PRO A 32 -12.90 1.63 19.31
CA PRO A 32 -14.20 1.77 18.64
C PRO A 32 -14.16 1.45 17.14
N PHE A 33 -15.22 0.85 16.61
CA PHE A 33 -15.32 0.47 15.19
C PHE A 33 -15.23 1.65 14.22
N GLU A 34 -15.61 2.85 14.67
CA GLU A 34 -15.49 4.09 13.89
C GLU A 34 -14.04 4.41 13.54
N LYS A 35 -13.09 4.02 14.39
CA LYS A 35 -11.67 4.33 14.26
C LYS A 35 -10.90 3.21 13.55
N LEU A 36 -11.25 2.98 12.29
CA LEU A 36 -10.71 1.87 11.49
C LEU A 36 -9.17 1.88 11.38
N GLU A 37 -8.57 3.04 11.12
CA GLU A 37 -7.11 3.15 10.92
C GLU A 37 -6.35 2.83 12.22
N GLU A 38 -6.82 3.33 13.36
CA GLU A 38 -6.26 3.04 14.69
C GLU A 38 -6.39 1.55 15.03
N ARG A 39 -7.53 0.92 14.70
CA ARG A 39 -7.74 -0.53 14.87
C ARG A 39 -6.75 -1.34 14.05
N VAL A 40 -6.56 -0.99 12.78
CA VAL A 40 -5.62 -1.69 11.89
C VAL A 40 -4.19 -1.51 12.37
N ALA A 41 -3.81 -0.30 12.79
CA ALA A 41 -2.49 -0.02 13.36
C ALA A 41 -2.21 -0.88 14.60
N ALA A 42 -3.17 -0.95 15.53
CA ALA A 42 -3.05 -1.76 16.74
C ALA A 42 -2.98 -3.26 16.43
N ALA A 43 -3.85 -3.77 15.53
CA ALA A 43 -3.88 -5.19 15.19
C ALA A 43 -2.64 -5.65 14.42
N THR A 44 -2.08 -4.80 13.56
CA THR A 44 -0.92 -5.16 12.72
C THR A 44 0.43 -4.77 13.35
N GLY A 45 0.44 -4.01 14.45
CA GLY A 45 1.65 -3.49 15.08
C GLY A 45 2.39 -2.44 14.25
N VAL A 46 1.69 -1.80 13.30
CA VAL A 46 2.24 -0.81 12.37
C VAL A 46 1.81 0.60 12.76
N SER A 47 2.61 1.62 12.43
CA SER A 47 2.24 3.02 12.71
C SER A 47 1.00 3.47 11.93
N ASP A 48 0.14 4.26 12.59
CA ASP A 48 -1.06 4.84 11.99
C ASP A 48 -0.74 5.63 10.69
N ARG A 49 0.39 6.35 10.69
CA ARG A 49 0.90 7.05 9.50
C ARG A 49 1.12 6.12 8.31
N LEU A 50 1.67 4.93 8.54
CA LEU A 50 1.92 3.96 7.47
C LEU A 50 0.60 3.35 6.98
N VAL A 51 -0.32 3.03 7.88
CA VAL A 51 -1.67 2.55 7.52
C VAL A 51 -2.38 3.57 6.62
N ARG A 52 -2.44 4.83 7.05
CA ARG A 52 -3.02 5.94 6.27
C ARG A 52 -2.38 6.08 4.89
N LYS A 53 -1.06 5.95 4.81
CA LYS A 53 -0.33 6.02 3.55
C LYS A 53 -0.74 4.88 2.62
N ILE A 54 -0.80 3.64 3.12
CA ILE A 54 -1.22 2.47 2.34
C ILE A 54 -2.67 2.62 1.85
N VAL A 55 -3.58 3.09 2.70
CA VAL A 55 -4.98 3.34 2.33
C VAL A 55 -5.09 4.39 1.23
N LYS A 56 -4.31 5.48 1.31
CA LYS A 56 -4.25 6.50 0.24
C LYS A 56 -3.70 5.93 -1.06
N GLU A 57 -2.64 5.15 -1.01
CA GLU A 57 -2.07 4.49 -2.19
C GLU A 57 -3.04 3.49 -2.83
N MET A 58 -3.83 2.78 -2.01
CA MET A 58 -4.90 1.89 -2.49
C MET A 58 -5.97 2.67 -3.26
N LYS A 59 -6.47 3.79 -2.71
CA LYS A 59 -7.48 4.61 -3.40
C LYS A 59 -6.97 5.14 -4.75
N HIS A 60 -5.74 5.65 -4.77
CA HIS A 60 -5.11 6.10 -6.01
C HIS A 60 -4.93 4.94 -7.01
N ALA A 61 -4.55 3.76 -6.54
CA ALA A 61 -4.42 2.56 -7.37
C ALA A 61 -5.76 2.13 -7.99
N GLU A 62 -6.86 2.22 -7.25
CA GLU A 62 -8.20 1.93 -7.78
C GLU A 62 -8.65 2.95 -8.84
N GLU A 63 -8.38 4.24 -8.62
CA GLU A 63 -8.72 5.32 -9.57
C GLU A 63 -7.92 5.24 -10.88
N THR A 64 -6.64 4.86 -10.81
CA THR A 64 -5.71 4.87 -11.95
C THR A 64 -5.50 3.49 -12.59
N GLY A 65 -5.99 2.41 -11.96
CA GLY A 65 -5.70 1.03 -12.33
C GLY A 65 -4.24 0.61 -12.07
N GLU A 66 -3.46 1.44 -11.38
CA GLU A 66 -2.05 1.17 -11.07
C GLU A 66 -1.89 0.24 -9.85
N LYS A 67 -0.72 -0.39 -9.71
CA LYS A 67 -0.43 -1.27 -8.56
C LYS A 67 0.11 -0.45 -7.38
N ILE A 68 -0.33 -0.78 -6.16
CA ILE A 68 0.16 -0.20 -4.88
C ILE A 68 1.70 -0.19 -4.84
N SER A 69 2.26 0.90 -4.33
CA SER A 69 3.70 1.14 -4.32
C SER A 69 4.37 0.41 -3.17
N THR A 70 5.23 -0.57 -3.48
CA THR A 70 6.04 -1.23 -2.48
C THR A 70 7.42 -0.55 -2.40
N PRO A 71 7.85 -0.10 -1.20
CA PRO A 71 9.21 0.42 -1.02
C PRO A 71 10.27 -0.57 -1.51
N GLY A 72 11.34 -0.06 -2.13
CA GLY A 72 12.46 -0.88 -2.60
C GLY A 72 12.19 -1.67 -3.89
N LYS A 73 10.96 -1.67 -4.43
CA LYS A 73 10.67 -2.30 -5.71
C LYS A 73 11.23 -1.44 -6.84
N LYS A 74 12.30 -1.91 -7.50
CA LYS A 74 12.81 -1.31 -8.74
C LYS A 74 11.70 -1.37 -9.80
N ARG A 75 11.16 -0.21 -10.17
CA ARG A 75 10.26 -0.08 -11.31
C ARG A 75 11.12 0.27 -12.51
N ASN A 76 11.00 -0.48 -13.60
CA ASN A 76 11.52 -0.06 -14.89
C ASN A 76 10.76 1.21 -15.27
N LYS A 77 11.33 2.38 -14.96
CA LYS A 77 10.94 3.63 -15.56
C LYS A 77 11.38 3.53 -17.02
N ASN A 78 10.63 2.80 -17.84
CA ASN A 78 10.81 2.89 -19.28
C ASN A 78 10.69 4.38 -19.61
N ARG A 79 11.77 4.90 -20.19
CA ARG A 79 12.09 6.31 -20.42
C ARG A 79 11.17 6.90 -21.50
N THR A 80 9.90 7.08 -21.20
CA THR A 80 8.93 7.76 -22.09
C THR A 80 8.06 8.74 -21.32
N LYS A 81 8.64 9.43 -20.33
CA LYS A 81 8.12 10.72 -19.87
C LYS A 81 9.24 11.73 -20.02
N GLY A 82 9.30 12.39 -21.18
CA GLY A 82 10.20 13.51 -21.43
C GLY A 82 11.12 13.40 -22.64
N ARG A 83 11.07 12.33 -23.45
CA ARG A 83 11.69 12.36 -24.77
C ARG A 83 10.65 12.92 -25.75
N ILE A 84 10.74 14.21 -26.04
CA ILE A 84 10.12 14.75 -27.25
C ILE A 84 10.96 14.15 -28.37
N GLU A 85 10.39 13.20 -29.11
CA GLU A 85 10.95 12.81 -30.40
C GLU A 85 10.64 13.98 -31.33
N VAL A 86 11.63 14.86 -31.49
CA VAL A 86 11.56 15.96 -32.45
C VAL A 86 11.92 15.34 -33.79
N ASP A 87 10.92 15.21 -34.66
CA ASP A 87 11.14 14.70 -36.01
C ASP A 87 11.82 15.78 -36.87
N ASP A 88 12.47 15.37 -37.96
CA ASP A 88 13.19 16.30 -38.87
C ASP A 88 12.31 17.44 -39.40
N PHE A 89 10.98 17.25 -39.38
CA PHE A 89 9.99 18.26 -39.75
C PHE A 89 9.88 19.39 -38.72
N ASP A 90 10.00 19.08 -37.43
CA ASP A 90 9.88 20.05 -36.32
C ASP A 90 11.16 20.88 -36.15
N LEU A 91 12.33 20.33 -36.53
CA LEU A 91 13.62 21.04 -36.55
C LEU A 91 13.63 22.23 -37.53
N GLY A 92 12.81 22.18 -38.59
CA GLY A 92 12.75 23.23 -39.62
C GLY A 92 11.95 24.48 -39.22
N VAL A 93 11.19 24.42 -38.12
CA VAL A 93 10.28 25.49 -37.67
C VAL A 93 10.91 26.35 -36.56
N ILE A 94 11.90 25.82 -35.84
CA ILE A 94 12.66 26.57 -34.84
C ILE A 94 13.76 27.35 -35.58
N ARG A 95 13.45 28.56 -36.03
CA ARG A 95 14.42 29.51 -36.59
C ARG A 95 14.21 30.90 -36.02
#